data_AF-A0A8S1VXD0-F1
#
_entry.id   AF-A0A8S1VXD0-F1
#
_cell.length_a   1.000
_cell.length_b   1.000
_cell.length_c   1.000
_cell.angle_alpha   90.00
_cell.angle_beta   90.00
_cell.angle_gamma   90.00
#
_symmetry.space_group_name_H-M   'P 1'
#
loop_
_entity.id
_entity.type
_entity.pdbx_description
1 polymer ?
#
loop_
_entity_poly.entity_id
_entity_poly.type
_entity_poly.pdbx_seq_one_letter_code
_entity_poly.pdbx_strand_id
1 'polypeptide(L)'
;MNQNQDSHVIYQELLTSSLNKLLKLLPKQMVSLKTLIEKSLEQIEQTKNDVNRFATNANKYFIIYKYCIDIKHNKITECCLYDLEKLISQNFIDGYSYDYLEFEKGKQQDRMLIDSIVESIISCTKLQDENLHYLIVKCIDALFKQQRLLISGETLLSTLKTYLHLYKLGMGSVKNSIKLAIKSVYDNSQVKVDMENMLNKGLSWNSFYDEPKEIEEVAISDGDIVEYVSITLRHMVDDVILYNERIKTGQANIPIASVPQAWEAEDIKYKNYIEVKVVDNGITSGKFGWCILCRQPAPYFCKDTRVPVCSVPCKKKHFEMIENIKIMQSGQQSKNDDCQIIFKYLCSKANKEKNIKKEICLDFILFIVESYPLHIQSLNFDENCINMICLNLKNKRTSSTTFKILSLLILHTRDLLQVQLEIIFDFVINKLPSDQTSAFLDFVLQLIEYPKLILELFTNHDCVIERKNLVQTLFEKVAQIAQGEQTNQDSCLIANSIIQKHLQQFIKLVQEEQNNSIAGYNSEQIEEQNHDQLKKMIKNIEHFDQA
;
A
#
# COMPACT_ATOMS: atom_id res chain seq x y z
N MET A 1 -0.49 -7.65 39.98
CA MET A 1 -1.94 -7.44 40.13
C MET A 1 -2.64 -8.54 39.34
N ASN A 2 -3.57 -9.25 39.99
CA ASN A 2 -4.16 -10.55 39.61
C ASN A 2 -4.49 -10.71 38.11
N GLN A 3 -3.67 -11.48 37.40
CA GLN A 3 -3.95 -12.01 36.06
C GLN A 3 -4.46 -13.44 36.22
N ASN A 4 -5.78 -13.62 36.27
CA ASN A 4 -6.53 -14.86 35.97
C ASN A 4 -7.98 -14.71 36.48
N GLN A 5 -8.71 -13.69 35.99
CA GLN A 5 -10.17 -13.82 35.91
C GLN A 5 -10.46 -14.57 34.61
N ASP A 6 -11.25 -15.64 34.70
CA ASP A 6 -11.67 -16.43 33.54
C ASP A 6 -12.35 -15.50 32.52
N SER A 7 -11.87 -15.51 31.26
CA SER A 7 -12.39 -14.68 30.17
C SER A 7 -13.91 -14.85 30.00
N HIS A 8 -14.44 -16.03 30.36
CA HIS A 8 -15.87 -16.31 30.39
C HIS A 8 -16.63 -15.50 31.46
N VAL A 9 -16.04 -15.31 32.65
CA VAL A 9 -16.65 -14.49 33.72
C VAL A 9 -16.69 -13.03 33.29
N ILE A 10 -15.60 -12.51 32.70
CA ILE A 10 -15.53 -11.14 32.20
C ILE A 10 -16.58 -10.90 31.09
N TYR A 11 -16.70 -11.86 30.16
CA TYR A 11 -17.72 -11.84 29.11
C TYR A 11 -19.14 -11.72 29.68
N GLN A 12 -19.50 -12.59 30.64
CA GLN A 12 -20.82 -12.62 31.24
C GLN A 12 -21.12 -11.36 32.03
N GLU A 13 -20.18 -10.89 32.85
CA GLU A 13 -20.33 -9.67 33.65
C GLU A 13 -20.54 -8.44 32.77
N LEU A 14 -19.73 -8.28 31.72
CA LEU A 14 -19.84 -7.14 30.80
C LEU A 14 -21.16 -7.15 30.03
N LEU A 15 -21.54 -8.29 29.46
CA LEU A 15 -22.76 -8.39 28.66
C LEU A 15 -24.02 -8.26 29.53
N THR A 16 -24.05 -8.91 30.69
CA THR A 16 -25.16 -8.79 31.67
C THR A 16 -25.30 -7.37 32.18
N SER A 17 -24.17 -6.71 32.51
CA SER A 17 -24.17 -5.32 32.95
C SER A 17 -24.68 -4.39 31.86
N SER A 18 -24.23 -4.58 30.62
CA SER A 18 -24.65 -3.77 29.48
C SER A 18 -26.15 -3.88 29.22
N LEU A 19 -26.66 -5.11 29.09
CA LEU A 19 -28.07 -5.36 28.80
C LEU A 19 -28.99 -4.83 29.92
N ASN A 20 -28.59 -4.99 31.19
CA ASN A 20 -29.36 -4.44 32.32
C ASN A 20 -29.40 -2.90 32.33
N LYS A 21 -28.31 -2.22 31.95
CA LYS A 21 -28.32 -0.75 31.81
C LYS A 21 -29.28 -0.32 30.69
N LEU A 22 -29.21 -0.98 29.53
CA LEU A 22 -30.09 -0.68 28.40
C LEU A 22 -31.56 -0.91 28.75
N LEU A 23 -31.88 -2.02 29.42
CA LEU A 23 -33.25 -2.34 29.86
C LEU A 23 -33.85 -1.23 30.76
N LYS A 24 -33.03 -0.65 31.65
CA LYS A 24 -33.43 0.46 32.53
C LYS A 24 -33.64 1.78 31.77
N LEU A 25 -32.85 2.03 30.73
CA LEU A 25 -32.92 3.26 29.93
C LEU A 25 -34.03 3.24 28.88
N LEU A 26 -34.50 2.07 28.47
CA LEU A 26 -35.50 1.93 27.42
C LEU A 26 -36.90 2.43 27.83
N PRO A 27 -37.61 3.18 26.95
CA PRO A 27 -38.98 3.61 27.18
C PRO A 27 -39.94 2.44 27.44
N LYS A 28 -40.99 2.65 28.26
CA LYS A 28 -41.99 1.61 28.58
C LYS A 28 -42.72 1.05 27.35
N GLN A 29 -42.81 1.83 26.28
CA GLN A 29 -43.53 1.49 25.05
C GLN A 29 -42.79 0.45 24.19
N MET A 30 -41.49 0.26 24.39
CA MET A 30 -40.64 -0.65 23.60
C MET A 30 -40.71 -2.09 24.12
N VAL A 31 -41.91 -2.65 24.21
CA VAL A 31 -42.15 -3.96 24.85
C VAL A 31 -41.38 -5.09 24.16
N SER A 32 -41.39 -5.14 22.82
CA SER A 32 -40.70 -6.17 22.04
C SER A 32 -39.19 -6.22 22.29
N LEU A 33 -38.53 -5.05 22.33
CA LEU A 33 -37.10 -4.95 22.59
C LEU A 33 -36.75 -5.30 24.05
N LYS A 34 -37.59 -4.91 25.01
CA LYS A 34 -37.42 -5.30 26.41
C LYS A 34 -37.50 -6.82 26.59
N THR A 35 -38.50 -7.45 25.99
CA THR A 35 -38.64 -8.92 26.00
C THR A 35 -37.45 -9.61 25.33
N LEU A 36 -36.91 -9.04 24.25
CA LEU A 36 -35.71 -9.58 23.61
C LEU A 36 -34.48 -9.52 24.54
N ILE A 37 -34.31 -8.42 25.27
CA ILE A 37 -33.23 -8.25 26.25
C ILE A 37 -33.38 -9.22 27.41
N GLU A 38 -34.60 -9.36 27.97
CA GLU A 38 -34.90 -10.29 29.07
C GLU A 38 -34.59 -11.74 28.67
N LYS A 39 -35.06 -12.18 27.51
CA LYS A 39 -34.73 -13.51 26.96
C LYS A 39 -33.23 -13.71 26.76
N SER A 40 -32.52 -12.67 26.32
CA SER A 40 -31.07 -12.74 26.11
C SER A 40 -30.32 -12.85 27.44
N LEU A 41 -30.77 -12.15 28.48
CA LEU A 41 -30.22 -12.27 29.84
C LEU A 41 -30.42 -13.68 30.40
N GLU A 42 -31.61 -14.28 30.24
CA GLU A 42 -31.87 -15.67 30.64
C GLU A 42 -30.94 -16.66 29.93
N GLN A 43 -30.72 -16.48 28.62
CA GLN A 43 -29.79 -17.33 27.86
C GLN A 43 -28.35 -17.22 28.37
N ILE A 44 -27.89 -16.01 28.71
CA ILE A 44 -26.54 -15.79 29.26
C ILE A 44 -26.41 -16.48 30.63
N GLU A 45 -27.43 -16.39 31.48
CA GLU A 45 -27.41 -17.05 32.79
C GLU A 45 -27.41 -18.57 32.68
N GLN A 46 -28.14 -19.14 31.71
CA GLN A 46 -28.14 -20.58 31.46
C GLN A 46 -26.77 -21.10 31.00
N THR A 47 -25.95 -20.27 30.35
CA THR A 47 -24.59 -20.63 29.91
C THR A 47 -23.51 -20.54 31.02
N LYS A 48 -23.86 -20.16 32.26
CA LYS A 48 -22.91 -20.08 33.41
C LYS A 48 -22.12 -21.36 33.71
N ASN A 49 -22.61 -22.53 33.28
CA ASN A 49 -22.01 -23.82 33.61
C ASN A 49 -21.34 -24.52 32.42
N ASP A 50 -21.27 -23.89 31.24
CA ASP A 50 -20.81 -24.53 30.00
C ASP A 50 -19.42 -23.99 29.59
N VAL A 51 -18.37 -24.80 29.83
CA VAL A 51 -16.94 -24.37 29.80
C VAL A 51 -16.34 -24.36 28.37
N ASN A 52 -17.17 -24.43 27.33
CA ASN A 52 -16.67 -24.52 25.95
C ASN A 52 -16.14 -23.18 25.41
N ARG A 53 -14.94 -23.19 24.81
CA ARG A 53 -14.24 -22.02 24.22
C ARG A 53 -15.06 -21.21 23.17
N PHE A 54 -16.15 -21.75 22.64
CA PHE A 54 -17.06 -21.06 21.72
C PHE A 54 -18.16 -20.23 22.43
N ALA A 55 -18.20 -20.24 23.77
CA ALA A 55 -19.25 -19.60 24.58
C ALA A 55 -19.08 -18.07 24.76
N THR A 56 -17.95 -17.48 24.38
CA THR A 56 -17.63 -16.06 24.62
C THR A 56 -17.78 -15.16 23.38
N ASN A 57 -18.62 -15.56 22.42
CA ASN A 57 -18.97 -14.74 21.25
C ASN A 57 -20.34 -14.05 21.44
N ALA A 58 -20.35 -12.72 21.42
CA ALA A 58 -21.53 -11.86 21.57
C ALA A 58 -22.10 -11.33 20.23
N ASN A 59 -21.61 -11.76 19.07
CA ASN A 59 -22.09 -11.29 17.75
C ASN A 59 -23.61 -11.42 17.61
N LYS A 60 -24.21 -12.52 18.12
CA LYS A 60 -25.67 -12.75 18.09
C LYS A 60 -26.48 -11.68 18.83
N TYR A 61 -25.90 -11.02 19.84
CA TYR A 61 -26.57 -9.99 20.62
C TYR A 61 -26.46 -8.60 19.99
N PHE A 62 -25.68 -8.44 18.90
CA PHE A 62 -25.53 -7.15 18.21
C PHE A 62 -26.87 -6.55 17.75
N ILE A 63 -27.85 -7.39 17.42
CA ILE A 63 -29.21 -6.95 17.06
C ILE A 63 -29.85 -6.04 18.12
N ILE A 64 -29.59 -6.28 19.41
CA ILE A 64 -30.09 -5.45 20.50
C ILE A 64 -29.46 -4.05 20.42
N TYR A 65 -28.14 -4.00 20.25
CA TYR A 65 -27.41 -2.73 20.12
C TYR A 65 -27.86 -1.97 18.87
N LYS A 66 -28.08 -2.65 17.75
CA LYS A 66 -28.62 -2.05 16.53
C LYS A 66 -29.97 -1.38 16.78
N TYR A 67 -30.92 -2.11 17.37
CA TYR A 67 -32.23 -1.54 17.69
C TYR A 67 -32.13 -0.33 18.63
N CYS A 68 -31.25 -0.39 19.64
CA CYS A 68 -31.03 0.73 20.55
C CYS A 68 -30.41 1.96 19.85
N ILE A 69 -29.50 1.74 18.90
CA ILE A 69 -28.93 2.81 18.05
C ILE A 69 -30.02 3.44 17.17
N ASP A 70 -30.89 2.62 16.58
CA ASP A 70 -31.96 3.06 15.67
C ASP A 70 -33.03 3.93 16.36
N ILE A 71 -33.14 3.87 17.70
CA ILE A 71 -33.98 4.78 18.50
C ILE A 71 -33.52 6.24 18.37
N LYS A 72 -32.23 6.49 18.07
CA LYS A 72 -31.62 7.83 17.92
C LYS A 72 -31.80 8.74 19.13
N HIS A 73 -31.79 8.16 20.34
CA HIS A 73 -31.87 8.90 21.59
C HIS A 73 -30.49 8.99 22.24
N ASN A 74 -29.92 10.20 22.39
CA ASN A 74 -28.53 10.43 22.78
C ASN A 74 -28.05 9.56 23.95
N LYS A 75 -28.74 9.55 25.09
CA LYS A 75 -28.31 8.78 26.28
C LYS A 75 -28.32 7.26 26.07
N ILE A 76 -29.25 6.76 25.24
CA ILE A 76 -29.33 5.32 24.92
C ILE A 76 -28.19 4.98 23.97
N THR A 77 -27.99 5.79 22.93
CA THR A 77 -26.90 5.62 21.97
C THR A 77 -25.54 5.72 22.65
N GLU A 78 -25.35 6.65 23.59
CA GLU A 78 -24.11 6.81 24.37
C GLU A 78 -23.81 5.57 25.19
N CYS A 79 -24.80 5.07 25.96
CA CYS A 79 -24.67 3.83 26.72
C CYS A 79 -24.37 2.64 25.81
N CYS A 80 -25.02 2.56 24.65
CA CYS A 80 -24.81 1.50 23.67
C CYS A 80 -23.38 1.52 23.13
N LEU A 81 -22.92 2.67 22.62
CA LEU A 81 -21.58 2.79 22.03
C LEU A 81 -20.49 2.55 23.08
N TYR A 82 -20.67 3.04 24.30
CA TYR A 82 -19.72 2.81 25.38
C TYR A 82 -19.57 1.32 25.75
N ASP A 83 -20.68 0.60 25.90
CA ASP A 83 -20.60 -0.83 26.22
C ASP A 83 -20.17 -1.66 24.99
N LEU A 84 -20.57 -1.26 23.77
CA LEU A 84 -20.17 -1.90 22.52
C LEU A 84 -18.66 -1.79 22.30
N GLU A 85 -18.06 -0.62 22.56
CA GLU A 85 -16.60 -0.43 22.52
C GLU A 85 -15.88 -1.42 23.43
N LYS A 86 -16.35 -1.63 24.66
CA LYS A 86 -15.74 -2.60 25.59
C LYS A 86 -15.84 -4.03 25.10
N LEU A 87 -17.00 -4.42 24.55
CA LEU A 87 -17.19 -5.76 24.01
C LEU A 87 -16.31 -6.02 22.78
N ILE A 88 -16.12 -5.01 21.94
CA ILE A 88 -15.22 -5.05 20.78
C ILE A 88 -13.76 -5.13 21.23
N SER A 89 -13.33 -4.24 22.13
CA SER A 89 -11.95 -4.17 22.64
C SER A 89 -11.50 -5.45 23.35
N GLN A 90 -12.44 -6.24 23.87
CA GLN A 90 -12.18 -7.56 24.48
C GLN A 90 -12.37 -8.74 23.49
N ASN A 91 -12.63 -8.47 22.21
CA ASN A 91 -12.89 -9.45 21.15
C ASN A 91 -14.12 -10.36 21.41
N PHE A 92 -15.10 -9.89 22.19
CA PHE A 92 -16.37 -10.59 22.37
C PHE A 92 -17.33 -10.30 21.21
N ILE A 93 -17.23 -9.13 20.58
CA ILE A 93 -17.89 -8.82 19.32
C ILE A 93 -16.80 -8.52 18.28
N ASP A 94 -16.70 -9.37 17.26
CA ASP A 94 -15.72 -9.26 16.19
C ASP A 94 -16.35 -9.16 14.78
N GLY A 95 -17.66 -9.37 14.68
CA GLY A 95 -18.36 -9.33 13.39
C GLY A 95 -17.97 -10.47 12.43
N TYR A 96 -17.21 -11.47 12.88
CA TYR A 96 -16.83 -12.64 12.09
C TYR A 96 -17.97 -13.65 12.02
N SER A 97 -19.06 -13.24 11.37
CA SER A 97 -20.20 -14.08 11.04
C SER A 97 -20.94 -13.49 9.86
N TYR A 98 -21.71 -14.30 9.13
CA TYR A 98 -22.62 -13.78 8.10
C TYR A 98 -23.60 -12.75 8.68
N ASP A 99 -23.91 -11.73 7.89
CA ASP A 99 -24.80 -10.63 8.28
C ASP A 99 -26.28 -11.06 8.34
N TYR A 100 -26.66 -11.71 9.43
CA TYR A 100 -28.01 -12.20 9.68
C TYR A 100 -29.09 -11.10 9.74
N LEU A 101 -28.71 -9.82 9.79
CA LEU A 101 -29.64 -8.69 9.82
C LEU A 101 -30.17 -8.32 8.43
N GLU A 102 -29.41 -8.60 7.37
CA GLU A 102 -29.81 -8.37 5.98
C GLU A 102 -30.36 -9.64 5.30
N PHE A 103 -30.13 -10.83 5.89
CA PHE A 103 -30.74 -12.09 5.43
C PHE A 103 -32.28 -12.00 5.37
N GLU A 104 -32.91 -11.31 6.32
CA GLU A 104 -34.37 -11.11 6.35
C GLU A 104 -34.90 -10.19 5.22
N LYS A 105 -34.01 -9.49 4.51
CA LYS A 105 -34.35 -8.57 3.39
C LYS A 105 -34.06 -9.13 2.00
N GLY A 106 -33.67 -10.41 1.89
CA GLY A 106 -33.47 -11.09 0.61
C GLY A 106 -32.24 -10.64 -0.19
N LYS A 107 -31.24 -10.03 0.45
CA LYS A 107 -29.95 -9.65 -0.18
C LYS A 107 -28.84 -10.68 0.08
N GLN A 108 -27.82 -10.68 -0.79
CA GLN A 108 -26.76 -11.69 -1.00
C GLN A 108 -26.10 -12.32 0.24
N GLN A 109 -25.69 -13.58 0.08
CA GLN A 109 -25.04 -14.48 1.05
C GLN A 109 -23.60 -14.12 1.46
N ASP A 110 -22.98 -13.07 0.91
CA ASP A 110 -21.53 -12.84 1.04
C ASP A 110 -21.13 -11.70 2.00
N ARG A 111 -22.09 -11.04 2.65
CA ARG A 111 -21.83 -9.91 3.56
C ARG A 111 -21.54 -10.39 4.98
N MET A 112 -20.52 -9.79 5.62
CA MET A 112 -20.15 -10.07 7.01
C MET A 112 -20.81 -9.08 7.98
N LEU A 113 -21.09 -9.52 9.20
CA LEU A 113 -21.75 -8.74 10.24
C LEU A 113 -20.97 -7.46 10.58
N ILE A 114 -19.64 -7.49 10.46
CA ILE A 114 -18.76 -6.33 10.67
C ILE A 114 -19.21 -5.09 9.88
N ASP A 115 -19.68 -5.27 8.65
CA ASP A 115 -20.12 -4.16 7.80
C ASP A 115 -21.37 -3.51 8.40
N SER A 116 -22.32 -4.34 8.85
CA SER A 116 -23.52 -3.89 9.55
C SER A 116 -23.22 -3.22 10.89
N ILE A 117 -22.19 -3.68 11.61
CA ILE A 117 -21.72 -3.05 12.85
C ILE A 117 -21.18 -1.65 12.57
N VAL A 118 -20.23 -1.55 11.64
CA VAL A 118 -19.59 -0.27 11.27
C VAL A 118 -20.63 0.72 10.74
N GLU A 119 -21.54 0.30 9.86
CA GLU A 119 -22.60 1.17 9.35
C GLU A 119 -23.54 1.67 10.44
N SER A 120 -23.91 0.81 11.39
CA SER A 120 -24.77 1.20 12.52
C SER A 120 -24.06 2.23 13.39
N ILE A 121 -22.77 2.05 13.68
CA ILE A 121 -21.95 3.02 14.44
C ILE A 121 -21.81 4.35 13.67
N ILE A 122 -21.51 4.30 12.36
CA ILE A 122 -21.41 5.49 11.50
C ILE A 122 -22.74 6.24 11.44
N SER A 123 -23.88 5.54 11.49
CA SER A 123 -25.20 6.19 11.46
C SER A 123 -25.43 7.16 12.63
N CYS A 124 -24.75 6.95 13.76
CA CYS A 124 -24.80 7.79 14.95
C CYS A 124 -24.19 9.18 14.75
N THR A 125 -23.40 9.39 13.69
CA THR A 125 -22.77 10.69 13.37
C THR A 125 -23.78 11.83 13.18
N LYS A 126 -25.03 11.51 12.89
CA LYS A 126 -26.13 12.48 12.76
C LYS A 126 -26.50 13.16 14.07
N LEU A 127 -26.12 12.58 15.21
CA LEU A 127 -26.37 13.15 16.53
C LEU A 127 -25.29 14.20 16.83
N GLN A 128 -25.70 15.42 17.20
CA GLN A 128 -24.80 16.54 17.49
C GLN A 128 -24.34 16.51 18.96
N ASP A 129 -23.62 15.45 19.34
CA ASP A 129 -23.07 15.27 20.69
C ASP A 129 -21.59 14.87 20.59
N GLU A 130 -20.73 15.64 21.23
CA GLU A 130 -19.28 15.45 21.14
C GLU A 130 -18.81 14.16 21.82
N ASN A 131 -19.44 13.77 22.94
CA ASN A 131 -19.12 12.51 23.62
C ASN A 131 -19.47 11.33 22.71
N LEU A 132 -20.59 11.42 21.97
CA LEU A 132 -20.95 10.42 20.97
C LEU A 132 -19.93 10.37 19.84
N HIS A 133 -19.46 11.52 19.33
CA HIS A 133 -18.44 11.55 18.27
C HIS A 133 -17.13 10.88 18.72
N TYR A 134 -16.71 11.13 19.96
CA TYR A 134 -15.55 10.46 20.54
C TYR A 134 -15.75 8.94 20.66
N LEU A 135 -16.92 8.50 21.13
CA LEU A 135 -17.24 7.06 21.25
C LEU A 135 -17.35 6.37 19.88
N ILE A 136 -17.89 7.04 18.86
CA ILE A 136 -17.93 6.53 17.48
C ILE A 136 -16.51 6.23 17.00
N VAL A 137 -15.58 7.17 17.17
CA VAL A 137 -14.18 7.00 16.76
C VAL A 137 -13.55 5.84 17.53
N LYS A 138 -13.77 5.73 18.84
CA LYS A 138 -13.24 4.63 19.65
C LYS A 138 -13.78 3.26 19.25
N CYS A 139 -15.08 3.14 18.99
CA CYS A 139 -15.67 1.87 18.56
C CYS A 139 -15.05 1.40 17.24
N ILE A 140 -14.96 2.30 16.26
CA ILE A 140 -14.41 1.95 14.95
C ILE A 140 -12.91 1.64 15.07
N ASP A 141 -12.14 2.46 15.79
CA ASP A 141 -10.73 2.20 16.10
C ASP A 141 -10.51 0.82 16.74
N ALA A 142 -11.36 0.44 17.71
CA ALA A 142 -11.31 -0.87 18.35
C ALA A 142 -11.55 -2.01 17.36
N LEU A 143 -12.49 -1.86 16.40
CA LEU A 143 -12.73 -2.87 15.36
C LEU A 143 -11.52 -3.04 14.44
N PHE A 144 -10.91 -1.94 13.99
CA PHE A 144 -9.73 -2.00 13.12
C PHE A 144 -8.48 -2.58 13.81
N LYS A 145 -8.41 -2.51 15.15
CA LYS A 145 -7.36 -3.14 15.95
C LYS A 145 -7.54 -4.66 16.11
N GLN A 146 -8.72 -5.21 15.79
CA GLN A 146 -8.93 -6.65 15.89
C GLN A 146 -8.17 -7.38 14.79
N GLN A 147 -7.48 -8.48 15.16
CA GLN A 147 -6.65 -9.25 14.22
C GLN A 147 -7.42 -10.35 13.47
N ARG A 148 -8.67 -10.62 13.86
CA ARG A 148 -9.45 -11.76 13.34
C ARG A 148 -10.13 -11.49 12.00
N LEU A 149 -10.47 -10.23 11.74
CA LEU A 149 -11.25 -9.84 10.56
C LEU A 149 -10.70 -8.53 10.00
N LEU A 150 -10.32 -8.57 8.73
CA LEU A 150 -9.77 -7.44 8.02
C LEU A 150 -10.91 -6.68 7.32
N ILE A 151 -11.04 -5.39 7.60
CA ILE A 151 -12.10 -4.54 7.06
C ILE A 151 -11.58 -3.91 5.76
N SER A 152 -12.29 -4.12 4.65
CA SER A 152 -11.83 -3.69 3.32
C SER A 152 -12.92 -3.05 2.47
N GLY A 153 -12.54 -2.42 1.36
CA GLY A 153 -13.48 -1.94 0.35
C GLY A 153 -14.39 -0.78 0.79
N GLU A 154 -15.70 -0.92 0.62
CA GLU A 154 -16.67 0.18 0.83
C GLU A 154 -16.79 0.59 2.30
N THR A 155 -16.74 -0.37 3.22
CA THR A 155 -16.80 -0.12 4.68
C THR A 155 -15.58 0.68 5.16
N LEU A 156 -14.40 0.35 4.64
CA LEU A 156 -13.16 1.10 4.84
C LEU A 156 -13.30 2.56 4.36
N LEU A 157 -13.76 2.76 3.13
CA LEU A 157 -13.96 4.11 2.57
C LEU A 157 -15.02 4.91 3.33
N SER A 158 -16.09 4.26 3.80
CA SER A 158 -17.13 4.88 4.61
C SER A 158 -16.62 5.33 5.97
N THR A 159 -15.71 4.55 6.56
CA THR A 159 -14.98 4.92 7.78
C THR A 159 -14.13 6.16 7.57
N LEU A 160 -13.32 6.22 6.51
CA LEU A 160 -12.49 7.39 6.20
C LEU A 160 -13.32 8.66 5.94
N LYS A 161 -14.43 8.53 5.19
CA LYS A 161 -15.39 9.62 4.99
C LYS A 161 -15.93 10.15 6.32
N THR A 162 -16.23 9.24 7.24
CA THR A 162 -16.74 9.57 8.57
C THR A 162 -15.68 10.27 9.41
N TYR A 163 -14.44 9.79 9.43
CA TYR A 163 -13.34 10.45 10.13
C TYR A 163 -13.06 11.85 9.60
N LEU A 164 -13.05 12.05 8.27
CA LEU A 164 -12.93 13.40 7.70
C LEU A 164 -14.08 14.32 8.11
N HIS A 165 -15.30 13.79 8.19
CA HIS A 165 -16.47 14.53 8.64
C HIS A 165 -16.37 14.91 10.13
N LEU A 166 -16.04 13.96 11.00
CA LEU A 166 -15.92 14.17 12.44
C LEU A 166 -14.73 15.04 12.82
N TYR A 167 -13.61 14.93 12.11
CA TYR A 167 -12.44 15.79 12.35
C TYR A 167 -12.77 17.27 12.10
N LYS A 168 -13.65 17.55 11.12
CA LYS A 168 -14.15 18.90 10.87
C LYS A 168 -15.01 19.43 12.04
N LEU A 169 -15.85 18.57 12.61
CA LEU A 169 -16.84 18.95 13.62
C LEU A 169 -16.31 18.95 15.06
N GLY A 170 -15.41 18.03 15.39
CA GLY A 170 -14.98 17.78 16.77
C GLY A 170 -13.95 18.79 17.31
N MET A 171 -13.85 18.87 18.64
CA MET A 171 -12.77 19.61 19.31
C MET A 171 -11.47 18.78 19.35
N GLY A 172 -10.47 19.25 20.10
CA GLY A 172 -9.12 18.67 20.11
C GLY A 172 -9.05 17.18 20.49
N SER A 173 -9.89 16.72 21.43
CA SER A 173 -9.93 15.32 21.89
C SER A 173 -10.37 14.36 20.77
N VAL A 174 -11.45 14.69 20.06
CA VAL A 174 -11.96 13.92 18.93
C VAL A 174 -10.94 13.91 17.79
N LYS A 175 -10.34 15.07 17.47
CA LYS A 175 -9.30 15.18 16.43
C LYS A 175 -8.09 14.30 16.72
N ASN A 176 -7.58 14.30 17.94
CA ASN A 176 -6.45 13.46 18.34
C ASN A 176 -6.82 11.97 18.27
N SER A 177 -8.04 11.61 18.70
CA SER A 177 -8.53 10.24 18.60
C SER A 177 -8.61 9.76 17.14
N ILE A 178 -9.03 10.62 16.21
CA ILE A 178 -9.11 10.29 14.79
C ILE A 178 -7.71 10.08 14.19
N LYS A 179 -6.72 10.89 14.54
CA LYS A 179 -5.34 10.69 14.07
C LYS A 179 -4.80 9.31 14.47
N LEU A 180 -5.05 8.90 15.72
CA LEU A 180 -4.69 7.56 16.19
C LEU A 180 -5.51 6.47 15.48
N ALA A 181 -6.80 6.69 15.26
CA ALA A 181 -7.67 5.71 14.60
C ALA A 181 -7.31 5.46 13.13
N ILE A 182 -6.82 6.48 12.43
CA ILE A 182 -6.33 6.34 11.04
C ILE A 182 -5.11 5.43 10.99
N LYS A 183 -4.26 5.47 12.03
CA LYS A 183 -3.16 4.53 12.17
C LYS A 183 -3.67 3.09 12.16
N SER A 184 -4.65 2.79 12.99
CA SER A 184 -5.22 1.44 13.07
C SER A 184 -5.94 1.01 11.80
N VAL A 185 -6.58 1.94 11.09
CA VAL A 185 -7.14 1.67 9.75
C VAL A 185 -6.05 1.26 8.75
N TYR A 186 -4.92 1.97 8.76
CA TYR A 186 -3.80 1.68 7.88
C TYR A 186 -3.09 0.37 8.29
N ASP A 187 -2.87 0.14 9.59
CA ASP A 187 -2.30 -1.10 10.13
C ASP A 187 -3.13 -2.33 9.71
N ASN A 188 -4.47 -2.26 9.81
CA ASN A 188 -5.36 -3.34 9.39
C ASN A 188 -5.25 -3.63 7.87
N SER A 189 -5.21 -2.56 7.07
CA SER A 189 -5.05 -2.66 5.61
C SER A 189 -3.69 -3.26 5.25
N GLN A 190 -2.65 -2.89 5.98
CA GLN A 190 -1.30 -3.39 5.77
C GLN A 190 -1.18 -4.87 6.09
N VAL A 191 -1.76 -5.34 7.20
CA VAL A 191 -1.76 -6.76 7.57
C VAL A 191 -2.35 -7.60 6.43
N LYS A 192 -3.36 -7.09 5.71
CA LYS A 192 -3.92 -7.76 4.52
C LYS A 192 -2.91 -7.86 3.38
N VAL A 193 -2.22 -6.76 3.07
CA VAL A 193 -1.17 -6.73 2.03
C VAL A 193 -0.04 -7.69 2.38
N ASP A 194 0.38 -7.72 3.65
CA ASP A 194 1.43 -8.62 4.11
C ASP A 194 0.98 -10.08 4.02
N MET A 195 -0.27 -10.40 4.36
CA MET A 195 -0.84 -11.74 4.19
C MET A 195 -0.88 -12.15 2.71
N GLU A 196 -1.34 -11.28 1.81
CA GLU A 196 -1.35 -11.54 0.36
C GLU A 196 0.08 -11.75 -0.15
N ASN A 197 1.04 -10.94 0.28
CA ASN A 197 2.45 -11.08 -0.09
C ASN A 197 3.05 -12.40 0.45
N MET A 198 2.72 -12.80 1.67
CA MET A 198 3.17 -14.08 2.25
C MET A 198 2.57 -15.27 1.51
N LEU A 199 1.28 -15.23 1.17
CA LEU A 199 0.61 -16.28 0.39
C LEU A 199 1.15 -16.37 -1.04
N ASN A 200 1.42 -15.23 -1.68
CA ASN A 200 2.04 -15.16 -3.00
C ASN A 200 3.47 -15.67 -2.99
N LYS A 201 4.16 -15.50 -1.86
CA LYS A 201 5.43 -16.17 -1.61
C LYS A 201 5.16 -17.66 -1.27
N GLY A 202 4.05 -18.08 -0.69
CA GLY A 202 3.85 -19.50 -0.30
C GLY A 202 4.38 -19.82 1.10
N LEU A 203 4.54 -18.81 1.95
CA LEU A 203 4.76 -18.96 3.38
C LEU A 203 3.45 -19.29 4.11
N SER A 204 3.53 -20.12 5.15
CA SER A 204 2.40 -20.43 6.03
C SER A 204 2.31 -19.44 7.20
N TRP A 205 1.08 -19.14 7.62
CA TRP A 205 0.72 -18.21 8.71
C TRP A 205 1.45 -18.44 10.05
N ASN A 206 1.91 -19.67 10.32
CA ASN A 206 2.54 -20.02 11.59
C ASN A 206 3.95 -19.43 11.80
N SER A 207 4.62 -18.90 10.76
CA SER A 207 5.98 -18.37 10.89
C SER A 207 6.06 -16.94 11.44
N PHE A 208 4.93 -16.27 11.70
CA PHE A 208 4.88 -14.86 12.12
C PHE A 208 5.00 -14.67 13.64
N TYR A 209 4.82 -15.73 14.44
CA TYR A 209 4.73 -15.64 15.91
C TYR A 209 5.91 -16.27 16.66
N ASP A 210 6.89 -16.85 15.96
CA ASP A 210 8.08 -17.38 16.61
C ASP A 210 9.13 -16.26 16.79
N GLU A 211 9.74 -16.20 17.99
CA GLU A 211 10.89 -15.34 18.30
C GLU A 211 11.97 -15.44 17.21
N PRO A 212 12.81 -14.39 17.00
CA PRO A 212 13.81 -14.36 15.95
C PRO A 212 14.86 -15.44 16.19
N LYS A 213 14.59 -16.64 15.71
CA LYS A 213 15.61 -17.64 15.42
C LYS A 213 16.34 -17.13 14.19
N GLU A 214 17.66 -17.24 14.22
CA GLU A 214 18.54 -16.94 13.09
C GLU A 214 17.87 -17.42 11.80
N ILE A 215 17.52 -16.44 10.97
CA ILE A 215 16.83 -16.65 9.72
C ILE A 215 17.85 -17.32 8.80
N GLU A 216 17.80 -18.63 8.68
CA GLU A 216 18.16 -19.24 7.41
C GLU A 216 17.15 -18.72 6.39
N GLU A 217 17.66 -17.95 5.42
CA GLU A 217 16.91 -17.41 4.29
C GLU A 217 16.17 -18.55 3.56
N VAL A 218 14.92 -18.80 3.93
CA VAL A 218 13.98 -19.47 3.04
C VAL A 218 13.22 -18.37 2.31
N ALA A 219 13.92 -17.79 1.34
CA ALA A 219 13.28 -17.09 0.24
C ALA A 219 12.32 -18.06 -0.45
N ILE A 220 11.12 -17.59 -0.79
CA ILE A 220 10.43 -18.22 -1.91
C ILE A 220 11.19 -17.81 -3.15
N SER A 221 11.79 -18.83 -3.73
CA SER A 221 13.03 -18.75 -4.47
C SER A 221 12.77 -18.46 -5.94
N ASP A 222 13.85 -18.20 -6.65
CA ASP A 222 13.99 -18.19 -8.11
C ASP A 222 13.31 -19.36 -8.87
N GLY A 223 12.68 -20.32 -8.19
CA GLY A 223 12.04 -21.53 -8.72
C GLY A 223 10.98 -21.30 -9.81
N ASP A 224 10.03 -20.37 -9.67
CA ASP A 224 8.97 -20.18 -10.67
C ASP A 224 9.50 -19.55 -11.97
N ILE A 225 10.45 -18.61 -11.83
CA ILE A 225 11.14 -17.98 -12.98
C ILE A 225 12.06 -19.01 -13.63
N VAL A 226 12.83 -19.77 -12.84
CA VAL A 226 13.69 -20.86 -13.32
C VAL A 226 12.86 -21.95 -13.98
N GLU A 227 11.69 -22.30 -13.46
CA GLU A 227 10.77 -23.26 -14.06
C GLU A 227 10.23 -22.74 -15.40
N TYR A 228 9.80 -21.48 -15.47
CA TYR A 228 9.33 -20.87 -16.71
C TYR A 228 10.43 -20.75 -17.78
N VAL A 229 11.63 -20.32 -17.38
CA VAL A 229 12.80 -20.27 -18.26
C VAL A 229 13.16 -21.67 -18.74
N SER A 230 13.16 -22.66 -17.85
CA SER A 230 13.44 -24.06 -18.19
C SER A 230 12.41 -24.64 -19.18
N ILE A 231 11.13 -24.34 -18.98
CA ILE A 231 10.04 -24.73 -19.88
C ILE A 231 10.21 -24.06 -21.25
N THR A 232 10.55 -22.77 -21.26
CA THR A 232 10.74 -22.00 -22.51
C THR A 232 11.95 -22.49 -23.30
N LEU A 233 13.09 -22.70 -22.64
CA LEU A 233 14.30 -23.26 -23.26
C LEU A 233 14.04 -24.66 -23.82
N ARG A 234 13.30 -25.50 -23.09
CA ARG A 234 12.92 -26.83 -23.57
C ARG A 234 12.05 -26.77 -24.82
N HIS A 235 11.10 -25.83 -24.88
CA HIS A 235 10.29 -25.62 -26.07
C HIS A 235 11.15 -25.21 -27.29
N MET A 236 12.16 -24.36 -27.11
CA MET A 236 13.09 -24.00 -28.19
C MET A 236 13.86 -25.22 -28.71
N VAL A 237 14.28 -26.13 -27.82
CA VAL A 237 14.92 -27.40 -28.20
C VAL A 237 13.95 -28.30 -28.97
N ASP A 238 12.69 -28.41 -28.55
CA ASP A 238 11.69 -29.19 -29.26
C ASP A 238 11.50 -28.72 -30.71
N ASP A 239 11.47 -27.39 -30.94
CA ASP A 239 11.34 -26.83 -32.28
C ASP A 239 12.52 -27.20 -33.19
N VAL A 240 13.75 -27.18 -32.66
CA VAL A 240 14.94 -27.63 -33.39
C VAL A 240 14.85 -29.12 -33.74
N ILE A 241 14.41 -29.96 -32.80
CA ILE A 241 14.25 -31.40 -33.03
C ILE A 241 13.20 -31.66 -34.11
N LEU A 242 12.03 -31.03 -34.01
CA LEU A 242 10.95 -31.18 -34.98
C LEU A 242 11.36 -30.67 -36.36
N TYR A 243 12.08 -29.55 -36.43
CA TYR A 243 12.63 -29.01 -37.68
C TYR A 243 13.60 -29.99 -38.35
N ASN A 244 14.53 -30.57 -37.59
CA ASN A 244 15.50 -31.53 -38.13
C ASN A 244 14.82 -32.79 -38.68
N GLU A 245 13.77 -33.29 -38.03
CA GLU A 245 13.00 -34.41 -38.56
C GLU A 245 12.17 -34.03 -39.79
N ARG A 246 11.64 -32.80 -39.86
CA ARG A 246 10.94 -32.32 -41.06
C ARG A 246 11.89 -32.20 -42.25
N ILE A 247 13.13 -31.74 -42.08
CA ILE A 247 14.09 -31.63 -43.20
C ILE A 247 14.32 -32.98 -43.90
N LYS A 248 14.32 -34.08 -43.14
CA LYS A 248 14.51 -35.43 -43.70
C LYS A 248 13.38 -35.85 -44.65
N THR A 249 12.23 -35.17 -44.64
CA THR A 249 11.14 -35.44 -45.61
C THR A 249 11.43 -34.91 -47.01
N GLY A 250 12.47 -34.09 -47.18
CA GLY A 250 12.90 -33.56 -48.49
C GLY A 250 12.01 -32.45 -49.05
N GLN A 251 11.11 -31.87 -48.24
CA GLN A 251 10.20 -30.82 -48.66
C GLN A 251 10.85 -29.42 -48.58
N ALA A 252 10.52 -28.54 -49.54
CA ALA A 252 10.95 -27.14 -49.52
C ALA A 252 10.07 -26.31 -48.56
N ASN A 253 10.62 -25.22 -48.02
CA ASN A 253 9.92 -24.24 -47.15
C ASN A 253 9.41 -24.78 -45.81
N ILE A 254 10.30 -25.38 -45.02
CA ILE A 254 9.99 -25.92 -43.70
C ILE A 254 10.17 -24.82 -42.64
N PRO A 255 9.16 -24.54 -41.79
CA PRO A 255 9.31 -23.58 -40.72
C PRO A 255 10.20 -24.14 -39.60
N ILE A 256 11.10 -23.29 -39.09
CA ILE A 256 11.96 -23.60 -37.95
C ILE A 256 11.12 -23.78 -36.68
N ALA A 257 10.19 -22.86 -36.42
CA ALA A 257 9.26 -22.98 -35.30
C ALA A 257 8.05 -23.84 -35.68
N SER A 258 7.53 -24.63 -34.74
CA SER A 258 6.31 -25.41 -34.97
C SER A 258 5.06 -24.54 -34.95
N VAL A 259 5.11 -23.40 -34.26
CA VAL A 259 4.01 -22.43 -34.15
C VAL A 259 4.39 -21.13 -34.87
N PRO A 260 3.52 -20.60 -35.76
CA PRO A 260 3.81 -19.35 -36.46
C PRO A 260 3.84 -18.17 -35.50
N GLN A 261 4.86 -17.31 -35.66
CA GLN A 261 4.87 -15.99 -35.00
C GLN A 261 3.75 -15.11 -35.54
N ALA A 262 3.41 -14.04 -34.81
CA ALA A 262 2.26 -13.19 -35.14
C ALA A 262 2.36 -12.58 -36.56
N TRP A 263 3.56 -12.17 -36.97
CA TRP A 263 3.83 -11.61 -38.30
C TRP A 263 4.02 -12.67 -39.40
N GLU A 264 4.12 -13.95 -39.05
CA GLU A 264 4.31 -15.06 -40.02
C GLU A 264 3.03 -15.87 -40.27
N ALA A 265 1.89 -15.46 -39.70
CA ALA A 265 0.65 -16.22 -39.72
C ALA A 265 0.13 -16.51 -41.15
N GLU A 266 0.47 -15.65 -42.13
CA GLU A 266 0.08 -15.81 -43.53
C GLU A 266 1.20 -16.38 -44.42
N ASP A 267 2.36 -16.66 -43.85
CA ASP A 267 3.52 -17.20 -44.57
C ASP A 267 3.19 -18.60 -45.13
N ILE A 268 3.56 -18.81 -46.38
CA ILE A 268 3.30 -20.03 -47.15
C ILE A 268 3.90 -21.26 -46.44
N LYS A 269 5.00 -21.10 -45.70
CA LYS A 269 5.65 -22.19 -44.94
C LYS A 269 4.78 -22.77 -43.81
N TYR A 270 3.79 -22.03 -43.30
CA TYR A 270 2.86 -22.52 -42.28
C TYR A 270 1.49 -22.96 -42.83
N LYS A 271 1.22 -22.71 -44.13
CA LYS A 271 -0.03 -23.15 -44.80
C LYS A 271 -0.04 -24.65 -45.08
N ASN A 272 1.12 -25.23 -45.41
CA ASN A 272 1.30 -26.66 -45.66
C ASN A 272 2.08 -27.31 -44.50
N TYR A 273 1.43 -27.46 -43.36
CA TYR A 273 2.07 -27.97 -42.15
C TYR A 273 2.55 -29.42 -42.33
N ILE A 274 3.83 -29.67 -42.06
CA ILE A 274 4.45 -31.00 -42.15
C ILE A 274 4.46 -31.62 -40.76
N GLU A 275 3.59 -32.60 -40.55
CA GLU A 275 3.53 -33.36 -39.30
C GLU A 275 4.62 -34.43 -39.27
N VAL A 276 5.46 -34.37 -38.25
CA VAL A 276 6.46 -35.40 -37.95
C VAL A 276 6.16 -35.98 -36.57
N LYS A 277 6.32 -37.30 -36.44
CA LYS A 277 6.11 -38.02 -35.18
C LYS A 277 7.45 -38.30 -34.54
N VAL A 278 7.75 -37.56 -33.49
CA VAL A 278 8.96 -37.70 -32.68
C VAL A 278 8.53 -38.24 -31.33
N VAL A 279 9.30 -39.17 -30.77
CA VAL A 279 9.00 -39.76 -29.45
C VAL A 279 10.01 -39.23 -28.44
N ASP A 280 9.51 -38.60 -27.38
CA ASP A 280 10.30 -38.16 -26.23
C ASP A 280 9.71 -38.80 -24.97
N ASN A 281 10.54 -39.52 -24.20
CA ASN A 281 10.14 -40.25 -22.99
C ASN A 281 8.86 -41.10 -23.14
N GLY A 282 8.70 -41.76 -24.28
CA GLY A 282 7.54 -42.61 -24.59
C GLY A 282 6.28 -41.87 -25.03
N ILE A 283 6.31 -40.54 -25.12
CA ILE A 283 5.20 -39.70 -25.58
C ILE A 283 5.49 -39.19 -27.00
N THR A 284 4.59 -39.48 -27.94
CA THR A 284 4.71 -38.99 -29.32
C THR A 284 4.30 -37.52 -29.43
N SER A 285 4.99 -36.75 -30.27
CA SER A 285 4.63 -35.38 -30.60
C SER A 285 3.22 -35.31 -31.21
N GLY A 286 2.47 -34.28 -30.82
CA GLY A 286 1.25 -33.88 -31.52
C GLY A 286 1.55 -32.98 -32.70
N LYS A 287 0.49 -32.43 -33.33
CA LYS A 287 0.61 -31.54 -34.48
C LYS A 287 1.63 -30.44 -34.26
N PHE A 288 1.61 -29.72 -33.13
CA PHE A 288 2.54 -28.62 -32.84
C PHE A 288 3.68 -29.03 -31.88
N GLY A 289 3.97 -30.32 -31.76
CA GLY A 289 4.94 -30.84 -30.78
C GLY A 289 4.28 -31.28 -29.48
N TRP A 290 4.90 -30.98 -28.34
CA TRP A 290 4.40 -31.32 -27.01
C TRP A 290 3.87 -30.10 -26.28
N CYS A 291 2.92 -30.31 -25.37
CA CYS A 291 2.35 -29.23 -24.58
C CYS A 291 3.42 -28.61 -23.69
N ILE A 292 3.49 -27.28 -23.70
CA ILE A 292 4.46 -26.50 -22.93
C ILE A 292 4.42 -26.79 -21.42
N LEU A 293 3.27 -27.19 -20.86
CA LEU A 293 3.15 -27.46 -19.43
C LEU A 293 3.25 -28.94 -19.05
N CYS A 294 2.51 -29.82 -19.73
CA CYS A 294 2.34 -31.21 -19.28
C CYS A 294 3.02 -32.25 -20.16
N ARG A 295 3.73 -31.82 -21.22
CA ARG A 295 4.42 -32.68 -22.20
C ARG A 295 3.55 -33.69 -22.94
N GLN A 296 2.22 -33.64 -22.80
CA GLN A 296 1.31 -34.44 -23.62
C GLN A 296 1.31 -33.96 -25.08
N PRO A 297 0.90 -34.78 -26.06
CA PRO A 297 0.84 -34.36 -27.46
C PRO A 297 0.02 -33.08 -27.61
N ALA A 298 0.55 -32.07 -28.31
CA ALA A 298 -0.11 -30.78 -28.51
C ALA A 298 -0.77 -30.69 -29.89
N PRO A 299 -2.07 -30.99 -30.01
CA PRO A 299 -2.83 -30.76 -31.25
C PRO A 299 -3.15 -29.27 -31.50
N TYR A 300 -3.01 -28.41 -30.49
CA TYR A 300 -3.32 -26.98 -30.56
C TYR A 300 -2.14 -26.11 -30.16
N PHE A 301 -2.25 -24.81 -30.40
CA PHE A 301 -1.35 -23.79 -29.86
C PHE A 301 -2.14 -22.59 -29.35
N CYS A 302 -1.54 -21.82 -28.45
CA CYS A 302 -2.11 -20.57 -27.94
C CYS A 302 -1.90 -19.44 -28.95
N LYS A 303 -2.97 -18.81 -29.44
CA LYS A 303 -2.84 -17.67 -30.39
C LYS A 303 -2.15 -16.45 -29.80
N ASP A 304 -2.27 -16.26 -28.49
CA ASP A 304 -1.78 -15.06 -27.79
C ASP A 304 -0.30 -15.22 -27.43
N THR A 305 0.09 -16.37 -26.87
CA THR A 305 1.47 -16.64 -26.42
C THR A 305 2.30 -17.43 -27.43
N ARG A 306 1.67 -17.94 -28.51
CA ARG A 306 2.29 -18.70 -29.60
C ARG A 306 3.06 -19.96 -29.16
N VAL A 307 2.60 -20.61 -28.09
CA VAL A 307 3.16 -21.87 -27.59
C VAL A 307 2.23 -23.07 -27.82
N PRO A 308 2.75 -24.30 -27.96
CA PRO A 308 1.95 -25.51 -28.11
C PRO A 308 1.22 -25.89 -26.81
N VAL A 309 -0.06 -26.23 -26.92
CA VAL A 309 -0.92 -26.61 -25.79
C VAL A 309 -1.79 -27.81 -26.13
N CYS A 310 -1.99 -28.72 -25.16
CA CYS A 310 -2.87 -29.87 -25.36
C CYS A 310 -4.34 -29.58 -25.07
N SER A 311 -4.63 -28.60 -24.21
CA SER A 311 -5.98 -28.38 -23.66
C SER A 311 -6.20 -26.96 -23.14
N VAL A 312 -7.47 -26.59 -22.95
CA VAL A 312 -7.86 -25.29 -22.34
C VAL A 312 -7.35 -25.15 -20.90
N PRO A 313 -7.39 -26.18 -20.03
CA PRO A 313 -6.76 -26.11 -18.71
C PRO A 313 -5.26 -25.79 -18.76
N CYS A 314 -4.50 -26.43 -19.66
CA CYS A 314 -3.09 -26.12 -19.83
C CYS A 314 -2.86 -24.71 -20.39
N LYS A 315 -3.76 -24.23 -21.27
CA LYS A 315 -3.75 -22.82 -21.69
C LYS A 315 -3.88 -21.92 -20.46
N LYS A 316 -4.93 -22.10 -19.63
CA LYS A 316 -5.18 -21.26 -18.43
C LYS A 316 -4.00 -21.24 -17.46
N LYS A 317 -3.48 -22.42 -17.09
CA LYS A 317 -2.33 -22.52 -16.18
C LYS A 317 -1.09 -21.81 -16.73
N HIS A 318 -0.89 -21.81 -18.05
CA HIS A 318 0.24 -21.11 -18.67
C HIS A 318 0.04 -19.59 -18.64
N PHE A 319 -1.20 -19.09 -18.77
CA PHE A 319 -1.51 -17.68 -18.57
C PHE A 319 -1.30 -17.24 -17.12
N GLU A 320 -1.76 -18.03 -16.15
CA GLU A 320 -1.56 -17.76 -14.72
C GLU A 320 -0.06 -17.63 -14.40
N MET A 321 0.76 -18.52 -14.93
CA MET A 321 2.22 -18.48 -14.77
C MET A 321 2.86 -17.23 -15.37
N ILE A 322 2.43 -16.81 -16.57
CA ILE A 322 2.89 -15.54 -17.19
C ILE A 322 2.41 -14.32 -16.41
N GLU A 323 1.17 -14.35 -15.93
CA GLU A 323 0.58 -13.25 -15.16
C GLU A 323 1.29 -13.10 -13.81
N ASN A 324 1.59 -14.21 -13.12
CA ASN A 324 2.38 -14.21 -11.89
C ASN A 324 3.79 -13.64 -12.11
N ILE A 325 4.48 -14.04 -13.19
CA ILE A 325 5.80 -13.49 -13.55
C ILE A 325 5.70 -12.00 -13.87
N LYS A 326 4.65 -11.56 -14.58
CA LYS A 326 4.41 -10.14 -14.85
C LYS A 326 4.17 -9.36 -13.58
N ILE A 327 3.37 -9.88 -12.65
CA ILE A 327 3.12 -9.30 -11.33
C ILE A 327 4.45 -9.14 -10.56
N MET A 328 5.31 -10.17 -10.58
CA MET A 328 6.65 -10.14 -9.99
C MET A 328 7.58 -9.12 -10.66
N GLN A 329 7.56 -9.01 -11.99
CA GLN A 329 8.41 -8.10 -12.76
C GLN A 329 7.94 -6.64 -12.76
N SER A 330 6.63 -6.40 -12.62
CA SER A 330 6.05 -5.06 -12.68
C SER A 330 5.87 -4.41 -11.32
N GLY A 331 6.19 -5.11 -10.22
CA GLY A 331 5.86 -4.66 -8.87
C GLY A 331 4.38 -4.30 -8.71
N GLN A 332 3.49 -4.86 -9.55
CA GLN A 332 2.08 -4.50 -9.51
C GLN A 332 1.45 -5.29 -8.37
N GLN A 333 1.42 -4.65 -7.20
CA GLN A 333 0.59 -5.04 -6.07
C GLN A 333 -0.84 -5.34 -6.52
N SER A 334 -1.47 -6.24 -5.77
CA SER A 334 -2.81 -6.75 -6.03
C SER A 334 -3.80 -5.62 -6.37
N LYS A 335 -4.77 -5.91 -7.25
CA LYS A 335 -5.84 -4.98 -7.67
C LYS A 335 -6.69 -4.43 -6.50
N ASN A 336 -6.46 -4.88 -5.26
CA ASN A 336 -7.21 -4.53 -4.06
C ASN A 336 -6.27 -4.21 -2.87
N ASP A 337 -5.17 -3.51 -3.12
CA ASP A 337 -4.41 -2.91 -2.02
C ASP A 337 -5.23 -1.79 -1.36
N ASP A 338 -5.78 -2.08 -0.18
CA ASP A 338 -6.54 -1.13 0.62
C ASP A 338 -5.68 0.08 1.05
N CYS A 339 -4.36 -0.08 1.25
CA CYS A 339 -3.43 1.02 1.50
C CYS A 339 -3.35 1.97 0.29
N GLN A 340 -3.27 1.40 -0.92
CA GLN A 340 -3.32 2.16 -2.16
C GLN A 340 -4.65 2.90 -2.33
N ILE A 341 -5.77 2.26 -1.99
CA ILE A 341 -7.11 2.86 -2.04
C ILE A 341 -7.20 4.04 -1.08
N ILE A 342 -6.74 3.89 0.17
CA ILE A 342 -6.71 4.96 1.18
C ILE A 342 -5.90 6.14 0.64
N PHE A 343 -4.68 5.90 0.17
CA PHE A 343 -3.77 6.94 -0.29
C PHE A 343 -4.34 7.70 -1.49
N LYS A 344 -4.82 6.98 -2.52
CA LYS A 344 -5.45 7.60 -3.71
C LYS A 344 -6.70 8.39 -3.36
N TYR A 345 -7.53 7.87 -2.45
CA TYR A 345 -8.73 8.57 -1.99
C TYR A 345 -8.37 9.90 -1.33
N LEU A 346 -7.39 9.91 -0.42
CA LEU A 346 -6.92 11.13 0.24
C LEU A 346 -6.31 12.12 -0.75
N CYS A 347 -5.46 11.68 -1.69
CA CYS A 347 -4.91 12.55 -2.73
C CYS A 347 -6.02 13.17 -3.60
N SER A 348 -6.98 12.37 -4.06
CA SER A 348 -8.11 12.84 -4.87
C SER A 348 -8.97 13.86 -4.10
N LYS A 349 -9.18 13.65 -2.80
CA LYS A 349 -9.89 14.59 -1.93
C LYS A 349 -9.11 15.87 -1.67
N ALA A 350 -7.81 15.78 -1.43
CA ALA A 350 -6.94 16.94 -1.33
C ALA A 350 -6.95 17.78 -2.62
N ASN A 351 -7.08 17.17 -3.79
CA ASN A 351 -7.21 17.90 -5.07
C ASN A 351 -8.53 18.66 -5.21
N LYS A 352 -9.64 18.06 -4.77
CA LYS A 352 -11.01 18.58 -5.02
C LYS A 352 -11.54 19.52 -3.94
N GLU A 353 -11.19 19.27 -2.69
CA GLU A 353 -11.76 20.01 -1.55
C GLU A 353 -11.09 21.39 -1.40
N LYS A 354 -11.77 22.32 -0.71
CA LYS A 354 -11.28 23.68 -0.45
C LYS A 354 -11.05 23.91 1.05
N ASN A 355 -10.16 24.85 1.38
CA ASN A 355 -9.91 25.33 2.75
C ASN A 355 -9.56 24.19 3.73
N ILE A 356 -10.15 24.21 4.93
CA ILE A 356 -9.88 23.29 6.04
C ILE A 356 -9.96 21.81 5.63
N LYS A 357 -10.91 21.42 4.76
CA LYS A 357 -11.03 20.01 4.35
C LYS A 357 -9.81 19.50 3.58
N LYS A 358 -9.18 20.38 2.81
CA LYS A 358 -7.95 20.09 2.07
C LYS A 358 -6.77 19.95 3.04
N GLU A 359 -6.66 20.85 4.01
CA GLU A 359 -5.65 20.78 5.08
C GLU A 359 -5.75 19.46 5.86
N ILE A 360 -6.96 19.01 6.23
CA ILE A 360 -7.16 17.72 6.92
C ILE A 360 -6.70 16.54 6.07
N CYS A 361 -6.97 16.54 4.76
CA CYS A 361 -6.51 15.47 3.88
C CYS A 361 -4.98 15.42 3.83
N LEU A 362 -4.32 16.58 3.77
CA LEU A 362 -2.87 16.68 3.78
C LEU A 362 -2.28 16.25 5.13
N ASP A 363 -2.91 16.60 6.26
CA ASP A 363 -2.49 16.14 7.58
C ASP A 363 -2.53 14.61 7.69
N PHE A 364 -3.57 13.97 7.12
CA PHE A 364 -3.68 12.51 7.11
C PHE A 364 -2.66 11.85 6.18
N ILE A 365 -2.41 12.44 4.99
CA ILE A 365 -1.37 11.97 4.08
C ILE A 365 0.00 12.08 4.75
N LEU A 366 0.30 13.24 5.37
CA LEU A 366 1.54 13.44 6.10
C LEU A 366 1.70 12.42 7.22
N PHE A 367 0.65 12.18 8.01
CA PHE A 367 0.68 11.18 9.07
C PHE A 367 1.00 9.77 8.55
N ILE A 368 0.38 9.36 7.44
CA ILE A 368 0.67 8.07 6.79
C ILE A 368 2.13 8.04 6.31
N VAL A 369 2.58 9.11 5.67
CA VAL A 369 3.92 9.18 5.09
C VAL A 369 5.02 9.17 6.16
N GLU A 370 4.78 9.81 7.31
CA GLU A 370 5.69 9.80 8.46
C GLU A 370 5.72 8.46 9.19
N SER A 371 4.56 7.78 9.28
CA SER A 371 4.42 6.58 10.11
C SER A 371 4.80 5.29 9.39
N TYR A 372 4.78 5.25 8.06
CA TYR A 372 4.92 4.02 7.27
C TYR A 372 5.95 4.12 6.12
N PRO A 373 7.19 4.55 6.38
CA PRO A 373 8.19 4.84 5.34
C PRO A 373 8.48 3.67 4.38
N LEU A 374 8.51 2.43 4.90
CA LEU A 374 8.77 1.23 4.08
C LEU A 374 7.60 0.90 3.16
N HIS A 375 6.35 1.14 3.57
CA HIS A 375 5.18 0.77 2.78
C HIS A 375 4.88 1.79 1.69
N ILE A 376 5.30 3.04 1.89
CA ILE A 376 5.20 4.08 0.86
C ILE A 376 5.97 3.70 -0.40
N GLN A 377 7.05 2.92 -0.28
CA GLN A 377 7.78 2.36 -1.43
C GLN A 377 6.93 1.43 -2.28
N SER A 378 5.90 0.83 -1.70
CA SER A 378 5.01 -0.05 -2.46
C SER A 378 3.87 0.73 -3.15
N LEU A 379 3.58 1.95 -2.69
CA LEU A 379 2.52 2.76 -3.25
C LEU A 379 2.83 3.20 -4.68
N ASN A 380 1.84 3.06 -5.55
CA ASN A 380 1.82 3.61 -6.89
C ASN A 380 1.51 5.12 -6.86
N PHE A 381 2.51 5.91 -7.23
CA PHE A 381 2.44 7.37 -7.36
C PHE A 381 1.87 7.78 -8.72
N ASP A 382 0.54 7.75 -8.80
CA ASP A 382 -0.19 8.13 -9.99
C ASP A 382 -0.34 9.66 -10.16
N GLU A 383 -0.97 10.05 -11.26
CA GLU A 383 -1.22 11.45 -11.60
C GLU A 383 -1.98 12.22 -10.50
N ASN A 384 -2.84 11.56 -9.71
CA ASN A 384 -3.55 12.23 -8.63
C ASN A 384 -2.60 12.69 -7.51
N CYS A 385 -1.57 11.89 -7.21
CA CYS A 385 -0.55 12.25 -6.23
C CYS A 385 0.29 13.44 -6.72
N ILE A 386 0.74 13.40 -7.98
CA ILE A 386 1.50 14.50 -8.60
C ILE A 386 0.68 15.80 -8.60
N ASN A 387 -0.58 15.71 -9.02
CA ASN A 387 -1.51 16.85 -9.01
C ASN A 387 -1.74 17.36 -7.58
N MET A 388 -1.81 16.47 -6.59
CA MET A 388 -1.93 16.84 -5.17
C MET A 388 -0.73 17.66 -4.71
N ILE A 389 0.49 17.23 -5.03
CA ILE A 389 1.69 17.98 -4.68
C ILE A 389 1.66 19.35 -5.38
N CYS A 390 1.56 19.38 -6.71
CA CYS A 390 1.67 20.62 -7.49
C CYS A 390 0.57 21.64 -7.16
N LEU A 391 -0.69 21.21 -6.99
CA LEU A 391 -1.80 22.12 -6.68
C LEU A 391 -1.71 22.70 -5.28
N ASN A 392 -1.25 21.92 -4.30
CA ASN A 392 -1.22 22.35 -2.90
C ASN A 392 0.03 23.14 -2.54
N LEU A 393 1.12 22.99 -3.30
CA LEU A 393 2.28 23.88 -3.23
C LEU A 393 1.96 25.32 -3.65
N LYS A 394 0.98 25.55 -4.54
CA LYS A 394 0.53 26.91 -4.91
C LYS A 394 -0.16 27.67 -3.79
N ASN A 395 -0.67 26.97 -2.78
CA ASN A 395 -1.53 27.55 -1.78
C ASN A 395 -0.76 27.74 -0.46
N LYS A 396 -0.64 29.00 -0.02
CA LYS A 396 0.09 29.40 1.18
C LYS A 396 -0.26 28.64 2.46
N ARG A 397 -1.52 28.21 2.61
CA ARG A 397 -1.95 27.48 3.81
C ARG A 397 -1.50 26.02 3.83
N THR A 398 -1.25 25.45 2.65
CA THR A 398 -1.01 24.03 2.48
C THR A 398 0.40 23.72 2.02
N SER A 399 1.13 24.71 1.52
CA SER A 399 2.47 24.57 0.95
C SER A 399 3.46 23.95 1.93
N SER A 400 3.52 24.42 3.18
CA SER A 400 4.43 23.87 4.21
C SER A 400 4.19 22.37 4.46
N THR A 401 2.94 21.96 4.71
CA THR A 401 2.59 20.54 4.87
C THR A 401 2.89 19.74 3.61
N THR A 402 2.61 20.30 2.43
CA THR A 402 2.84 19.63 1.14
C THR A 402 4.33 19.46 0.85
N PHE A 403 5.15 20.44 1.18
CA PHE A 403 6.60 20.35 1.10
C PHE A 403 7.15 19.28 2.05
N LYS A 404 6.64 19.20 3.28
CA LYS A 404 7.04 18.14 4.21
C LYS A 404 6.69 16.74 3.69
N ILE A 405 5.51 16.58 3.10
CA ILE A 405 5.12 15.33 2.41
C ILE A 405 6.13 15.04 1.29
N LEU A 406 6.43 16.02 0.43
CA LEU A 406 7.38 15.86 -0.67
C LEU A 406 8.78 15.45 -0.18
N SER A 407 9.31 16.08 0.87
CA SER A 407 10.60 15.71 1.47
C SER A 407 10.66 14.24 1.86
N LEU A 408 9.62 13.76 2.55
CA LEU A 408 9.54 12.37 3.01
C LEU A 408 9.34 11.39 1.84
N LEU A 409 8.57 11.76 0.83
CA LEU A 409 8.43 10.96 -0.39
C LEU A 409 9.77 10.84 -1.11
N ILE A 410 10.52 11.93 -1.26
CA ILE A 410 11.87 11.89 -1.86
C ILE A 410 12.78 10.99 -1.02
N LEU A 411 12.80 11.17 0.30
CA LEU A 411 13.64 10.39 1.21
C LEU A 411 13.39 8.88 1.08
N HIS A 412 12.12 8.47 1.04
CA HIS A 412 11.74 7.06 1.09
C HIS A 412 11.55 6.40 -0.28
N THR A 413 11.22 7.16 -1.33
CA THR A 413 10.75 6.61 -2.63
C THR A 413 11.39 7.21 -3.88
N ARG A 414 12.50 7.95 -3.76
CA ARG A 414 13.22 8.54 -4.92
C ARG A 414 13.46 7.58 -6.09
N ASP A 415 13.83 6.33 -5.81
CA ASP A 415 14.16 5.33 -6.82
C ASP A 415 12.96 5.00 -7.73
N LEU A 416 11.74 5.17 -7.20
CA LEU A 416 10.47 4.90 -7.88
C LEU A 416 9.85 6.14 -8.52
N LEU A 417 10.35 7.33 -8.16
CA LEU A 417 9.76 8.62 -8.54
C LEU A 417 10.54 9.36 -9.63
N GLN A 418 11.52 8.75 -10.30
CA GLN A 418 12.45 9.48 -11.18
C GLN A 418 11.77 10.44 -12.18
N VAL A 419 10.75 9.96 -12.92
CA VAL A 419 10.03 10.81 -13.89
C VAL A 419 9.15 11.85 -13.20
N GLN A 420 8.51 11.46 -12.10
CA GLN A 420 7.62 12.30 -11.31
C GLN A 420 8.39 13.45 -10.64
N LEU A 421 9.61 13.19 -10.17
CA LEU A 421 10.49 14.20 -9.58
C LEU A 421 10.84 15.29 -10.58
N GLU A 422 11.10 14.96 -11.84
CA GLU A 422 11.37 15.97 -12.86
C GLU A 422 10.18 16.91 -13.10
N ILE A 423 8.96 16.38 -13.05
CA ILE A 423 7.72 17.17 -13.18
C ILE A 423 7.53 18.05 -11.95
N ILE A 424 7.73 17.50 -10.75
CA ILE A 424 7.54 18.21 -9.48
C ILE A 424 8.62 19.29 -9.32
N PHE A 425 9.88 19.02 -9.64
CA PHE A 425 10.95 20.00 -9.56
C PHE A 425 10.78 21.10 -10.61
N ASP A 426 10.38 20.78 -11.85
CA ASP A 426 10.00 21.82 -12.83
C ASP A 426 8.91 22.74 -12.26
N PHE A 427 7.94 22.16 -11.57
CA PHE A 427 6.91 22.92 -10.89
C PHE A 427 7.45 23.80 -9.75
N VAL A 428 8.25 23.23 -8.85
CA VAL A 428 8.83 23.92 -7.69
C VAL A 428 9.73 25.08 -8.12
N ILE A 429 10.50 24.90 -9.20
CA ILE A 429 11.45 25.92 -9.67
C ILE A 429 10.74 27.00 -10.50
N ASN A 430 9.89 26.61 -11.46
CA ASN A 430 9.37 27.53 -12.47
C ASN A 430 7.97 28.06 -12.18
N LYS A 431 7.18 27.38 -11.33
CA LYS A 431 5.74 27.66 -11.17
C LYS A 431 5.33 27.95 -9.72
N LEU A 432 6.29 27.96 -8.79
CA LEU A 432 6.03 28.26 -7.38
C LEU A 432 5.82 29.77 -7.17
N PRO A 433 4.75 30.20 -6.48
CA PRO A 433 4.54 31.61 -6.16
C PRO A 433 5.62 32.18 -5.21
N SER A 434 5.98 33.45 -5.37
CA SER A 434 7.03 34.11 -4.57
C SER A 434 6.72 34.20 -3.06
N ASP A 435 5.43 34.20 -2.69
CA ASP A 435 5.00 34.20 -1.29
C ASP A 435 5.20 32.83 -0.59
N GLN A 436 5.64 31.81 -1.32
CA GLN A 436 5.99 30.47 -0.81
C GLN A 436 7.49 30.27 -0.57
N THR A 437 8.31 31.30 -0.78
CA THR A 437 9.78 31.21 -0.66
C THR A 437 10.22 30.61 0.66
N SER A 438 9.68 31.05 1.80
CA SER A 438 10.05 30.50 3.12
C SER A 438 9.82 29.00 3.22
N ALA A 439 8.66 28.52 2.76
CA ALA A 439 8.34 27.09 2.81
C ALA A 439 9.21 26.26 1.84
N PHE A 440 9.60 26.84 0.71
CA PHE A 440 10.58 26.25 -0.20
C PHE A 440 11.97 26.15 0.44
N LEU A 441 12.43 27.20 1.15
CA LEU A 441 13.72 27.16 1.83
C LEU A 441 13.72 26.13 2.97
N ASP A 442 12.62 26.01 3.73
CA ASP A 442 12.46 24.96 4.75
C ASP A 442 12.51 23.56 4.14
N PHE A 443 11.90 23.37 2.95
CA PHE A 443 12.00 22.14 2.18
C PHE A 443 13.44 21.81 1.79
N VAL A 444 14.18 22.79 1.24
CA VAL A 444 15.59 22.58 0.88
C VAL A 444 16.43 22.25 2.11
N LEU A 445 16.20 22.95 3.24
CA LEU A 445 16.86 22.66 4.52
C LEU A 445 16.66 21.20 4.94
N GLN A 446 15.44 20.67 4.82
CA GLN A 446 15.15 19.26 5.13
C GLN A 446 15.87 18.29 4.20
N LEU A 447 15.99 18.60 2.91
CA LEU A 447 16.70 17.74 1.97
C LEU A 447 18.20 17.67 2.29
N ILE A 448 18.83 18.81 2.58
CA ILE A 448 20.28 18.85 2.90
C ILE A 448 20.60 18.28 4.28
N GLU A 449 19.62 18.04 5.16
CA GLU A 449 19.85 17.24 6.37
C GLU A 449 20.27 15.80 6.07
N TYR A 450 20.04 15.32 4.84
CA TYR A 450 20.47 14.02 4.35
C TYR A 450 21.45 14.18 3.18
N PRO A 451 22.74 14.46 3.42
CA PRO A 451 23.70 14.76 2.35
C PRO A 451 23.83 13.69 1.26
N LYS A 452 23.70 12.40 1.64
CA LYS A 452 23.69 11.27 0.70
C LYS A 452 22.53 11.34 -0.30
N LEU A 453 21.37 11.83 0.15
CA LEU A 453 20.20 12.00 -0.71
C LEU A 453 20.46 12.99 -1.84
N ILE A 454 21.13 14.11 -1.53
CA ILE A 454 21.49 15.13 -2.53
C ILE A 454 22.47 14.55 -3.56
N LEU A 455 23.45 13.77 -3.10
CA LEU A 455 24.39 13.08 -4.00
C LEU A 455 23.66 12.10 -4.93
N GLU A 456 22.76 11.29 -4.40
CA GLU A 456 21.99 10.34 -5.21
C GLU A 456 21.07 11.03 -6.22
N LEU A 457 20.46 12.16 -5.85
CA LEU A 457 19.68 12.96 -6.80
C LEU A 457 20.58 13.51 -7.91
N PHE A 458 21.78 13.98 -7.57
CA PHE A 458 22.75 14.50 -8.53
C PHE A 458 23.22 13.40 -9.49
N THR A 459 23.61 12.24 -8.97
CA THR A 459 24.09 11.13 -9.81
C THR A 459 22.99 10.54 -10.69
N ASN A 460 21.76 10.43 -10.19
CA ASN A 460 20.65 9.79 -10.91
C ASN A 460 19.93 10.72 -11.88
N HIS A 461 20.10 12.05 -11.77
CA HIS A 461 19.44 13.02 -12.64
C HIS A 461 20.44 13.91 -13.39
N ASP A 462 21.29 14.66 -12.69
CA ASP A 462 22.17 15.66 -13.30
C ASP A 462 23.33 15.03 -14.10
N CYS A 463 23.80 13.85 -13.69
CA CYS A 463 24.88 13.13 -14.39
C CYS A 463 24.39 12.22 -15.55
N VAL A 464 23.08 12.04 -15.71
CA VAL A 464 22.50 11.13 -16.71
C VAL A 464 22.16 11.89 -17.99
N ILE A 465 22.61 11.37 -19.13
CA ILE A 465 22.33 11.95 -20.45
C ILE A 465 20.79 11.97 -20.69
N GLU A 466 20.28 13.06 -21.28
CA GLU A 466 18.85 13.30 -21.55
C GLU A 466 17.92 13.50 -20.33
N ARG A 467 18.47 13.56 -19.11
CA ARG A 467 17.72 13.93 -17.90
C ARG A 467 17.85 15.43 -17.58
N LYS A 468 16.95 15.94 -16.73
CA LYS A 468 17.00 17.34 -16.26
C LYS A 468 17.95 17.48 -15.06
N ASN A 469 18.69 18.59 -14.99
CA ASN A 469 19.56 18.90 -13.86
C ASN A 469 18.74 19.37 -12.64
N LEU A 470 18.25 18.45 -11.82
CA LEU A 470 17.39 18.73 -10.68
C LEU A 470 18.14 19.41 -9.54
N VAL A 471 19.33 18.92 -9.19
CA VAL A 471 20.09 19.43 -8.05
C VAL A 471 20.68 20.79 -8.38
N GLN A 472 21.29 20.94 -9.56
CA GLN A 472 21.82 22.21 -10.03
C GLN A 472 20.74 23.30 -10.03
N THR A 473 19.58 23.04 -10.64
CA THR A 473 18.50 24.04 -10.74
C THR A 473 17.89 24.37 -9.38
N LEU A 474 17.86 23.42 -8.45
CA LEU A 474 17.44 23.67 -7.07
C LEU A 474 18.37 24.70 -6.39
N PHE A 475 19.69 24.50 -6.47
CA PHE A 475 20.65 25.39 -5.83
C PHE A 475 20.81 26.73 -6.56
N GLU A 476 20.65 26.77 -7.89
CA GLU A 476 20.55 28.03 -8.63
C GLU A 476 19.38 28.88 -8.13
N LYS A 477 18.23 28.26 -7.85
CA LYS A 477 17.07 28.97 -7.27
C LYS A 477 17.36 29.49 -5.86
N VAL A 478 18.02 28.70 -5.02
CA VAL A 478 18.46 29.15 -3.69
C VAL A 478 19.45 30.32 -3.80
N ALA A 479 20.39 30.27 -4.75
CA ALA A 479 21.35 31.34 -4.98
C ALA A 479 20.68 32.65 -5.43
N GLN A 480 19.69 32.58 -6.33
CA GLN A 480 18.90 33.75 -6.73
C GLN A 480 18.20 34.40 -5.52
N ILE A 481 17.61 33.59 -4.63
CA ILE A 481 16.97 34.06 -3.40
C ILE A 481 18.00 34.70 -2.45
N ALA A 482 19.18 34.08 -2.30
CA ALA A 482 20.27 34.60 -1.48
C ALA A 482 20.80 35.96 -1.98
N GLN A 483 20.83 36.17 -3.30
CA GLN A 483 21.23 37.41 -3.96
C GLN A 483 20.17 38.52 -3.88
N GLY A 484 18.99 38.23 -3.32
CA GLY A 484 17.91 39.22 -3.16
C GLY A 484 17.05 39.41 -4.39
N GLU A 485 17.15 38.53 -5.39
CA GLU A 485 16.20 38.51 -6.50
C GLU A 485 14.86 37.97 -5.98
N GLN A 486 13.96 38.91 -5.60
CA GLN A 486 12.51 38.71 -5.35
C GLN A 486 12.02 38.37 -3.92
N THR A 487 12.81 38.55 -2.84
CA THR A 487 12.40 38.09 -1.48
C THR A 487 12.75 39.04 -0.33
N ASN A 488 12.16 38.82 0.86
CA ASN A 488 12.46 39.58 2.07
C ASN A 488 13.85 39.22 2.65
N GLN A 489 14.42 40.13 3.45
CA GLN A 489 15.77 40.01 4.02
C GLN A 489 15.99 38.72 4.82
N ASP A 490 14.95 38.23 5.52
CA ASP A 490 15.00 36.98 6.28
C ASP A 490 15.19 35.75 5.37
N SER A 491 14.52 35.70 4.21
CA SER A 491 14.69 34.60 3.24
C SER A 491 16.10 34.58 2.65
N CYS A 492 16.70 35.75 2.42
CA CYS A 492 18.09 35.85 1.97
C CYS A 492 19.06 35.27 3.00
N LEU A 493 18.85 35.53 4.29
CA LEU A 493 19.68 34.97 5.37
C LEU A 493 19.57 33.44 5.44
N ILE A 494 18.34 32.91 5.34
CA ILE A 494 18.10 31.46 5.33
C ILE A 494 18.76 30.80 4.11
N ALA A 495 18.61 31.40 2.91
CA ALA A 495 19.23 30.90 1.70
C ALA A 495 20.76 30.88 1.77
N ASN A 496 21.37 31.93 2.32
CA ASN A 496 22.81 31.95 2.58
C ASN A 496 23.24 30.86 3.57
N SER A 497 22.46 30.63 4.63
CA SER A 497 22.73 29.53 5.57
C SER A 497 22.63 28.15 4.91
N ILE A 498 21.68 27.94 4.00
CA ILE A 498 21.55 26.70 3.22
C ILE A 498 22.81 26.45 2.39
N ILE A 499 23.27 27.46 1.65
CA ILE A 499 24.46 27.35 0.79
C ILE A 499 25.67 26.97 1.64
N GLN A 500 25.90 27.68 2.74
CA GLN A 500 27.02 27.42 3.65
C GLN A 500 26.96 26.02 4.28
N LYS A 501 25.77 25.60 4.76
CA LYS A 501 25.57 24.27 5.36
C LYS A 501 25.80 23.16 4.34
N HIS A 502 25.29 23.31 3.12
CA HIS A 502 25.48 22.34 2.05
C HIS A 502 26.96 22.19 1.67
N LEU A 503 27.67 23.31 1.51
CA LEU A 503 29.10 23.33 1.22
C LEU A 503 29.90 22.56 2.29
N GLN A 504 29.65 22.85 3.56
CA GLN A 504 30.31 22.18 4.69
C GLN A 504 30.05 20.67 4.71
N GLN A 505 28.80 20.26 4.46
CA GLN A 505 28.44 18.85 4.41
C GLN A 505 29.07 18.12 3.22
N PHE A 506 29.14 18.76 2.06
CA PHE A 506 29.75 18.20 0.86
C PHE A 506 31.27 18.01 1.06
N ILE A 507 31.95 19.03 1.61
CA ILE A 507 33.37 18.95 1.97
C ILE A 507 33.61 17.78 2.93
N LYS A 508 32.76 17.64 3.95
CA LYS A 508 32.88 16.55 4.93
C LYS A 508 32.71 15.16 4.28
N LEU A 509 31.72 15.00 3.39
CA LEU A 509 31.51 13.74 2.67
C LEU A 509 32.69 13.37 1.77
N VAL A 510 33.22 14.34 1.02
CA VAL A 510 34.41 14.14 0.19
C VAL A 510 35.61 13.74 1.03
N GLN A 511 35.81 14.35 2.20
CA GLN A 511 36.87 13.97 3.14
C GLN A 511 36.66 12.56 3.72
N GLU A 512 35.42 12.17 4.03
CA GLU A 512 35.07 10.83 4.50
C GLU A 512 35.33 9.76 3.44
N GLU A 513 35.00 10.00 2.17
CA GLU A 513 35.30 9.08 1.07
C GLU A 513 36.81 8.98 0.79
N GLN A 514 37.54 10.10 0.83
CA GLN A 514 39.01 10.10 0.70
C GLN A 514 39.68 9.30 1.82
N ASN A 515 39.16 9.39 3.05
CA ASN A 515 39.68 8.61 4.17
C ASN A 515 39.34 7.11 4.07
N ASN A 516 38.19 6.76 3.50
CA ASN A 516 37.79 5.37 3.27
C ASN A 516 38.53 4.72 2.10
N SER A 517 38.84 5.46 1.03
CA SER A 517 39.68 4.97 -0.07
C SER A 517 41.14 4.77 0.34
N ILE A 518 41.64 5.53 1.32
CA ILE A 518 42.96 5.30 1.93
C ILE A 518 42.99 4.05 2.83
N ALA A 519 41.83 3.60 3.36
CA ALA A 519 41.72 2.43 4.23
C ALA A 519 41.43 1.10 3.50
N GLY A 520 40.96 1.15 2.25
CA GLY A 520 40.48 -0.02 1.48
C GLY A 520 41.28 -0.32 0.21
N TYR A 521 42.45 -0.95 0.39
CA TYR A 521 43.23 -1.76 -0.57
C TYR A 521 43.59 -1.25 -1.98
N ASN A 522 44.90 -1.30 -2.23
CA ASN A 522 45.54 -1.77 -3.47
C ASN A 522 44.60 -2.57 -4.40
N SER A 523 44.06 -1.94 -5.43
CA SER A 523 43.85 -2.59 -6.72
C SER A 523 43.79 -1.51 -7.79
N GLU A 524 44.79 -1.54 -8.67
CA GLU A 524 44.91 -0.65 -9.81
C GLU A 524 43.74 -0.89 -10.80
N GLN A 525 43.40 0.19 -11.51
CA GLN A 525 42.58 0.24 -12.73
C GLN A 525 41.06 0.21 -12.52
N ILE A 526 40.48 1.39 -12.25
CA ILE A 526 39.18 1.91 -12.77
C ILE A 526 38.93 3.39 -12.38
N GLU A 527 39.82 4.08 -11.67
CA GLU A 527 39.52 5.40 -11.07
C GLU A 527 40.05 6.67 -11.77
N GLU A 528 40.46 6.67 -13.04
CA GLU A 528 41.00 7.93 -13.62
C GLU A 528 39.94 8.94 -14.10
N GLN A 529 38.74 8.52 -14.52
CA GLN A 529 37.75 9.47 -15.08
C GLN A 529 36.83 10.11 -14.02
N ASN A 530 36.38 9.36 -13.01
CA ASN A 530 35.51 9.90 -11.95
C ASN A 530 36.30 10.76 -10.96
N HIS A 531 37.55 10.41 -10.70
CA HIS A 531 38.40 11.12 -9.73
C HIS A 531 38.85 12.50 -10.26
N ASP A 532 38.97 12.67 -11.58
CA ASP A 532 39.29 13.94 -12.23
C ASP A 532 38.08 14.88 -12.31
N GLN A 533 36.86 14.36 -12.47
CA GLN A 533 35.63 15.16 -12.37
C GLN A 533 35.41 15.64 -10.93
N LEU A 534 35.64 14.78 -9.93
CA LEU A 534 35.58 15.16 -8.51
C LEU A 534 36.62 16.23 -8.16
N LYS A 535 37.87 16.08 -8.63
CA LYS A 535 38.94 17.08 -8.43
C LYS A 535 38.62 18.41 -9.11
N LYS A 536 38.00 18.40 -10.31
CA LYS A 536 37.54 19.63 -10.97
C LYS A 536 36.41 20.32 -10.20
N MET A 537 35.46 19.58 -9.63
CA MET A 537 34.41 20.15 -8.79
C MET A 537 34.97 20.75 -7.50
N ILE A 538 35.90 20.07 -6.82
CA ILE A 538 36.55 20.57 -5.59
C ILE A 538 37.31 21.87 -5.87
N LYS A 539 38.04 21.95 -6.98
CA LYS A 539 38.80 23.16 -7.35
C LYS A 539 37.91 24.36 -7.68
N ASN A 540 36.69 24.10 -8.19
CA ASN A 540 35.70 25.14 -8.42
C ASN A 540 35.04 25.62 -7.11
N ILE A 541 34.92 24.75 -6.11
CA ILE A 541 34.39 25.08 -4.77
C ILE A 541 35.37 25.97 -3.99
N GLU A 542 36.67 25.71 -4.05
CA GLU A 542 37.70 26.55 -3.40
C GLU A 542 37.76 27.98 -3.95
N HIS A 543 37.26 28.21 -5.16
CA HIS A 543 37.14 29.55 -5.75
C HIS A 543 35.94 30.35 -5.22
N PHE A 544 34.91 29.69 -4.68
CA PHE A 544 33.75 30.35 -4.07
C PHE A 544 34.00 30.82 -2.63
N ASP A 545 35.01 30.30 -1.93
CA ASP A 545 35.40 30.74 -0.58
C ASP A 545 36.27 32.02 -0.58
N GLN A 546 36.67 32.52 -1.74
CA GLN A 546 37.54 33.70 -1.90
C GLN A 546 36.84 34.93 -2.52
N ALA A 547 35.52 34.89 -2.70
CA ALA A 547 34.68 36.02 -3.15
C ALA A 547 33.53 36.23 -2.17
#